data_AF-A0A2W6E4Z0-F1
#
_entry.id   AF-A0A2W6E4Z0-F1
#
_cell.length_a   1.000
_cell.length_b   1.000
_cell.length_c   1.000
_cell.angle_alpha   90.00
_cell.angle_beta   90.00
_cell.angle_gamma   90.00
#
_symmetry.space_group_name_H-M   'P 1'
#
loop_
_entity.id
_entity.type
_entity.pdbx_description
1 polymer ?
#
loop_
_entity_poly.entity_id
_entity_poly.type
_entity_poly.pdbx_seq_one_letter_code
_entity_poly.pdbx_strand_id
1 'polypeptide(L)' 'MGMSEWYGQTDWDESVATIHRALDLGVTFLDTADAYGTGHNEVLVGRALAGRREGVQLAT' A
#
# COMPACT_ATOMS: atom_id res chain seq x y z
N MET A 1 2.58 -13.35 3.18
CA MET A 1 2.86 -12.17 4.00
C MET A 1 1.69 -11.23 3.89
N GLY A 2 1.27 -10.68 5.02
CA GLY A 2 0.17 -9.73 5.10
C GLY A 2 0.68 -8.30 5.04
N MET A 3 -0.05 -7.39 4.38
CA MET A 3 0.29 -5.96 4.36
C MET A 3 -0.18 -5.23 5.63
N SER A 4 -1.19 -5.77 6.32
CA SER A 4 -1.72 -5.20 7.56
C SER A 4 -2.19 -6.28 8.55
N GLU A 5 -3.36 -6.86 8.33
CA GLU A 5 -4.03 -7.75 9.29
C GLU A 5 -4.17 -9.20 8.78
N TRP A 6 -4.46 -9.34 7.48
CA TRP A 6 -4.74 -10.63 6.86
C TRP A 6 -3.47 -11.22 6.22
N TYR A 7 -3.42 -12.54 6.09
CA TYR A 7 -2.39 -13.29 5.34
C TYR A 7 -1.00 -13.42 6.00
N GLY A 8 -0.95 -13.35 7.34
CA GLY A 8 0.21 -13.69 8.15
C GLY A 8 1.01 -12.46 8.60
N GLN A 9 2.27 -12.68 9.00
CA GLN A 9 3.12 -11.60 9.50
C GLN A 9 3.28 -10.47 8.47
N THR A 10 3.37 -9.25 9.00
CA THR A 10 3.57 -8.02 8.24
C THR A 10 4.99 -7.50 8.42
N ASP A 11 5.63 -7.22 7.30
CA ASP A 11 6.86 -6.45 7.20
C ASP A 11 6.55 -5.18 6.42
N TRP A 12 6.75 -4.03 7.05
CA TRP A 12 6.42 -2.74 6.44
C TRP A 12 7.38 -2.37 5.31
N ASP A 13 8.66 -2.71 5.43
CA ASP A 13 9.66 -2.34 4.43
C ASP A 13 9.41 -3.15 3.15
N GLU A 14 9.11 -4.44 3.29
CA GLU A 14 8.72 -5.28 2.16
C GLU A 14 7.37 -4.87 1.54
N SER A 15 6.41 -4.47 2.37
CA SER A 15 5.10 -4.00 1.90
C SER A 15 5.23 -2.71 1.08
N VAL A 16 6.04 -1.76 1.54
CA VAL A 16 6.36 -0.53 0.79
C VAL A 16 7.10 -0.86 -0.51
N ALA A 17 8.11 -1.74 -0.46
CA ALA A 17 8.84 -2.19 -1.64
C ALA A 17 7.92 -2.86 -2.68
N THR A 18 6.92 -3.61 -2.22
CA THR A 18 5.90 -4.24 -3.07
C THR A 18 5.06 -3.19 -3.79
N ILE A 19 4.59 -2.16 -3.08
CA ILE A 19 3.83 -1.05 -3.68
C ILE A 19 4.72 -0.31 -4.69
N HIS A 20 5.96 0.03 -4.33
CA HIS A 20 6.88 0.70 -5.25
C HIS A 20 7.14 -0.12 -6.50
N ARG A 21 7.33 -1.44 -6.36
CA ARG A 21 7.51 -2.32 -7.50
C ARG A 21 6.29 -2.35 -8.41
N ALA A 22 5.08 -2.33 -7.86
CA ALA A 22 3.85 -2.24 -8.65
C ALA A 22 3.79 -0.94 -9.45
N LEU A 23 4.11 0.20 -8.83
CA LEU A 23 4.18 1.50 -9.50
C LEU A 23 5.25 1.51 -10.62
N ASP A 24 6.42 0.92 -10.35
CA ASP A 24 7.51 0.80 -11.35
C ASP A 24 7.12 -0.08 -12.55
N LEU A 25 6.15 -0.99 -12.36
CA LEU A 25 5.57 -1.81 -13.42
C LEU A 25 4.42 -1.11 -14.17
N GLY A 26 4.09 0.13 -13.82
CA GLY A 26 3.04 0.91 -14.45
C GLY A 26 1.64 0.72 -13.86
N VAL A 27 1.51 0.08 -12.69
CA VAL A 27 0.24 0.08 -11.95
C VAL A 27 -0.04 1.50 -11.46
N THR A 28 -1.23 2.02 -11.79
CA THR A 28 -1.63 3.39 -11.42
C THR A 28 -2.85 3.43 -10.51
N PHE A 29 -3.52 2.30 -10.27
CA PHE A 29 -4.70 2.24 -9.40
C PHE A 29 -4.40 1.41 -8.16
N LEU A 30 -4.53 2.03 -6.98
CA LEU A 30 -4.38 1.38 -5.68
C LEU A 30 -5.71 1.43 -4.94
N ASP A 31 -6.14 0.29 -4.42
CA ASP A 31 -7.34 0.11 -3.60
C ASP A 31 -6.94 -0.25 -2.17
N THR A 32 -7.54 0.41 -1.20
CA THR A 32 -7.38 0.13 0.23
C THR A 32 -8.74 0.31 0.93
N ALA A 33 -8.83 0.04 2.23
CA ALA A 33 -10.01 0.31 3.03
C ALA A 33 -9.63 0.46 4.51
N ASP A 34 -10.46 1.15 5.29
CA ASP A 34 -10.35 1.22 6.74
C ASP A 34 -10.44 -0.19 7.37
N ALA A 35 -11.25 -1.08 6.80
CA ALA A 35 -11.39 -2.47 7.21
C ALA A 35 -10.10 -3.30 7.04
N TYR A 36 -9.10 -2.83 6.29
CA TYR A 36 -7.84 -3.55 6.09
C TYR A 36 -6.86 -3.23 7.22
N GLY A 37 -7.06 -3.85 8.38
CA GLY A 37 -6.24 -3.59 9.57
C GLY A 37 -6.61 -2.33 10.31
N THR A 38 -7.90 -1.99 10.40
CA THR A 38 -8.41 -0.82 11.16
C THR A 38 -7.66 0.48 10.78
N GLY A 39 -7.55 0.76 9.49
CA GLY A 39 -6.86 1.93 8.91
C GLY A 39 -5.34 1.76 8.76
N HIS A 40 -4.75 0.69 9.27
CA HIS A 40 -3.30 0.45 9.16
C HIS A 40 -2.83 0.38 7.70
N ASN A 41 -3.60 -0.26 6.81
CA ASN A 41 -3.23 -0.35 5.40
C ASN A 41 -3.24 1.01 4.69
N GLU A 42 -4.14 1.93 5.07
CA GLU A 42 -4.14 3.30 4.54
C GLU A 42 -2.89 4.08 4.99
N VAL A 43 -2.44 3.90 6.23
CA VAL A 43 -1.18 4.49 6.73
C VAL A 43 0.02 3.95 5.95
N LEU A 44 0.06 2.65 5.69
CA LEU A 44 1.09 2.01 4.87
C LEU A 44 1.12 2.59 3.45
N VAL A 45 -0.05 2.66 2.78
CA VAL A 45 -0.17 3.24 1.43
C VAL A 45 0.26 4.70 1.44
N GLY A 46 -0.14 5.48 2.45
CA GLY A 46 0.30 6.87 2.62
C GLY A 46 1.82 7.01 2.71
N ARG A 47 2.50 6.11 3.45
CA ARG A 47 3.97 6.08 3.49
C ARG A 47 4.58 5.71 2.14
N ALA A 48 4.03 4.71 1.46
CA ALA A 48 4.54 4.27 0.17
C ALA A 48 4.40 5.35 -0.93
N LEU A 49 3.34 6.17 -0.88
CA LEU A 49 3.08 7.23 -1.85
C LEU A 49 3.77 8.56 -1.55
N ALA A 50 4.45 8.71 -0.41
CA ALA A 50 5.20 9.92 -0.09
C ALA A 50 6.25 10.20 -1.18
N GLY A 51 6.14 11.37 -1.85
CA GLY A 51 7.01 11.75 -2.97
C GLY A 51 6.72 11.06 -4.31
N ARG A 52 5.74 10.16 -4.38
CA ARG A 52 5.30 9.44 -5.61
C ARG A 52 3.79 9.51 -5.84
N ARG A 53 3.13 10.52 -5.25
CA ARG A 53 1.68 10.66 -5.29
C ARG A 53 1.18 10.99 -6.70
N GLU A 54 1.95 11.74 -7.47
CA GLU A 54 1.61 12.09 -8.85
C GLU A 54 1.62 10.83 -9.73
N GLY A 55 0.51 10.55 -10.41
CA GLY A 55 0.35 9.36 -11.26
C GLY A 55 -0.39 8.18 -10.61
N VAL A 56 -0.81 8.30 -9.36
CA VAL A 56 -1.61 7.26 -8.67
C VAL A 56 -3.05 7.71 -8.50
N GLN A 57 -3.99 6.83 -8.84
CA GLN A 57 -5.38 6.92 -8.45
C GLN A 57 -5.56 6.02 -7.21
N LEU A 58 -5.93 6.65 -6.09
CA LEU A 58 -6.18 5.96 -4.82
C LEU A 58 -7.68 5.84 -4.59
N ALA A 59 -8.16 4.63 -4.35
CA ALA A 59 -9.52 4.33 -3.92
C ALA A 59 -9.50 3.78 -2.49
N THR A 60 -10.48 4.19 -1.68
CA THR A 60 -10.71 3.70 -0.33
C THR A 60 -12.19 3.62 0.01
#